data_AF-A0A9W7ZVC1-F1
#
_entry.id   AF-A0A9W7ZVC1-F1
#
_cell.length_a   1.000
_cell.length_b   1.000
_cell.length_c   1.000
_cell.angle_alpha   90.00
_cell.angle_beta   90.00
_cell.angle_gamma   90.00
#
_symmetry.space_group_name_H-M   'P 1'
#
loop_
_entity.id
_entity.type
_entity.pdbx_description
1 polymer ?
#
loop_
_entity_poly.entity_id
_entity_poly.type
_entity_poly.pdbx_seq_one_letter_code
_entity_poly.pdbx_strand_id
1 'polypeptide(L)'
;MITSAPIQPTITADEAALYDRQIRLWGLEAQQRLRNAHVRVINLRSPIALELCKNLTLAGIGRLTLTDDRLVETADLAYLYCCLGDADTW
;
A
#
# COMPACT_ATOMS: atom_id res chain seq x y z
N MET A 1 7.86 -38.36 2.73
CA MET A 1 7.59 -37.02 3.28
C MET A 1 7.22 -36.12 2.12
N ILE A 2 5.97 -35.65 2.07
CA ILE A 2 5.44 -34.80 1.01
C ILE A 2 5.86 -33.38 1.36
N THR A 3 6.83 -32.80 0.65
CA THR A 3 7.19 -31.39 0.81
C THR A 3 6.11 -30.58 0.11
N SER A 4 5.14 -30.06 0.87
CA SER A 4 4.14 -29.13 0.34
C SER A 4 4.86 -27.88 -0.18
N ALA A 5 4.82 -27.65 -1.48
CA ALA A 5 5.30 -26.41 -2.09
C ALA A 5 4.66 -25.21 -1.34
N PRO A 6 5.40 -24.13 -1.09
CA PRO A 6 4.81 -22.95 -0.47
C PRO A 6 3.65 -22.48 -1.34
N ILE A 7 2.47 -22.34 -0.71
CA ILE A 7 1.26 -21.83 -1.36
C ILE A 7 1.60 -20.42 -1.84
N GLN A 8 1.94 -20.28 -3.12
CA GLN A 8 2.05 -18.95 -3.72
C GLN A 8 0.68 -18.31 -3.56
N PRO A 9 0.57 -17.10 -2.99
CA PRO A 9 -0.72 -16.46 -2.82
C PRO A 9 -1.27 -16.09 -4.20
N THR A 10 -2.02 -17.02 -4.79
CA THR A 10 -2.77 -16.82 -6.01
C THR A 10 -3.65 -15.59 -5.80
N ILE A 11 -3.47 -14.59 -6.66
CA ILE A 11 -4.33 -13.40 -6.69
C ILE A 11 -5.76 -13.90 -6.82
N THR A 12 -6.62 -13.48 -5.89
CA THR A 12 -8.04 -13.89 -5.93
C THR A 12 -8.72 -13.36 -7.19
N ALA A 13 -9.82 -13.97 -7.64
CA ALA A 13 -10.51 -13.53 -8.84
C ALA A 13 -10.94 -12.05 -8.76
N ASP A 14 -11.35 -11.61 -7.57
CA ASP A 14 -11.75 -10.23 -7.30
C ASP A 14 -10.56 -9.26 -7.36
N GLU A 15 -9.40 -9.64 -6.81
CA GLU A 15 -8.17 -8.85 -6.92
C GLU A 15 -7.66 -8.79 -8.37
N ALA A 16 -7.79 -9.90 -9.11
CA ALA A 16 -7.42 -9.93 -10.52
C ALA A 16 -8.29 -8.99 -11.35
N ALA A 17 -9.60 -8.91 -11.05
CA ALA A 17 -10.50 -7.95 -11.67
C ALA A 17 -10.18 -6.50 -11.27
N LEU A 18 -9.87 -6.26 -9.99
CA LEU A 18 -9.50 -4.94 -9.46
C LEU A 18 -8.22 -4.40 -10.12
N TYR A 19 -7.22 -5.26 -10.30
CA TYR A 19 -5.91 -4.89 -10.86
C TYR A 19 -5.75 -5.20 -12.36
N ASP A 20 -6.80 -5.60 -13.08
CA ASP A 20 -6.73 -6.03 -14.49
C ASP A 20 -5.97 -5.02 -15.38
N ARG A 21 -6.29 -3.73 -15.25
CA ARG A 21 -5.61 -2.67 -16.04
C ARG A 21 -4.13 -2.54 -15.71
N GLN A 22 -3.76 -2.68 -14.44
CA GLN A 22 -2.37 -2.60 -13.99
C GLN A 22 -1.58 -3.83 -14.46
N ILE A 23 -2.18 -5.02 -14.33
CA ILE A 23 -1.62 -6.30 -14.80
C ILE A 23 -1.38 -6.28 -16.30
N ARG A 24 -2.27 -5.68 -17.11
CA ARG A 24 -2.04 -5.53 -18.56
C ARG A 24 -0.83 -4.66 -18.90
N LEU A 25 -0.49 -3.68 -18.05
CA LEU A 25 0.60 -2.75 -18.28
C LEU A 25 1.96 -3.37 -17.95
N TRP A 26 2.10 -3.99 -16.79
CA TRP A 26 3.39 -4.49 -16.28
C TRP A 26 3.46 -6.01 -16.05
N GLY A 27 2.39 -6.74 -16.31
CA GLY A 27 2.32 -8.19 -16.19
C GLY A 27 1.96 -8.69 -14.79
N LEU A 28 1.56 -9.95 -14.72
CA LEU A 28 1.13 -10.60 -13.48
C LEU A 28 2.28 -10.79 -12.48
N GLU A 29 3.49 -11.07 -12.96
CA GLU A 29 4.68 -11.24 -12.12
C GLU A 29 5.04 -9.95 -11.38
N ALA A 30 4.97 -8.79 -12.04
CA ALA A 30 5.19 -7.50 -11.40
C ALA A 30 4.15 -7.23 -10.30
N GLN A 31 2.87 -7.55 -10.55
CA GLN A 31 1.81 -7.42 -9.54
C GLN A 31 2.06 -8.33 -8.33
N GLN A 32 2.53 -9.55 -8.55
CA GLN A 32 2.90 -10.47 -7.47
C GLN A 32 4.11 -9.96 -6.66
N ARG A 33 5.10 -9.35 -7.32
CA ARG A 33 6.25 -8.73 -6.64
C ARG A 33 5.82 -7.55 -5.77
N LEU A 34 4.91 -6.70 -6.25
CA LEU A 34 4.31 -5.62 -5.46
C LEU A 34 3.53 -6.15 -4.26
N ARG A 35 2.71 -7.19 -4.44
CA ARG A 35 1.98 -7.88 -3.37
C ARG A 35 2.87 -8.49 -2.29
N ASN A 36 4.10 -8.89 -2.63
CA ASN A 36 5.06 -9.45 -1.67
C ASN A 36 6.00 -8.38 -1.11
N ALA A 37 5.94 -7.14 -1.61
CA ALA A 37 6.81 -6.07 -1.17
C ALA A 37 6.34 -5.48 0.17
N HIS A 38 7.31 -5.12 1.00
CA HIS A 38 7.11 -4.34 2.21
C HIS A 38 7.89 -3.03 2.08
N VAL A 39 7.17 -1.92 2.04
CA VAL A 39 7.76 -0.57 1.93
C VAL A 39 7.53 0.20 3.21
N ARG A 40 8.57 0.89 3.68
CA ARG A 40 8.51 1.80 4.82
C ARG A 40 8.72 3.23 4.34
N VAL A 41 7.79 4.11 4.69
CA VAL A 41 7.88 5.56 4.44
C VAL A 41 8.13 6.25 5.77
N ILE A 42 9.16 7.08 5.81
CA ILE A 42 9.58 7.85 6.98
C ILE A 42 9.34 9.32 6.68
N ASN A 43 8.76 10.06 7.63
CA ASN A 43 8.42 11.48 7.54
C ASN A 43 7.30 11.78 6.53
N LEU A 44 6.06 11.80 7.03
CA LEU A 44 4.83 11.94 6.24
C LEU A 44 4.44 13.39 5.98
N ARG A 45 5.13 14.37 6.59
CA ARG A 45 4.85 15.79 6.39
C ARG A 45 5.13 16.26 4.95
N SER A 46 6.00 15.55 4.24
CA SER A 46 6.24 15.82 2.83
C SER A 46 4.97 15.49 2.03
N PRO A 47 4.34 16.46 1.34
CA PRO A 47 3.18 16.18 0.49
C PRO A 47 3.48 15.11 -0.58
N ILE A 48 4.74 15.03 -1.00
CA ILE A 48 5.22 14.02 -1.95
C ILE A 48 5.20 12.62 -1.33
N ALA A 49 5.60 12.48 -0.06
CA ALA A 49 5.58 11.19 0.63
C ALA A 49 4.14 10.66 0.71
N LEU A 50 3.18 11.55 0.87
CA LEU A 50 1.78 11.17 0.96
C LEU A 50 1.17 10.74 -0.37
N GLU A 51 1.47 11.48 -1.44
CA GLU A 51 1.10 11.11 -2.81
C GLU A 51 1.75 9.78 -3.23
N LEU A 52 2.99 9.54 -2.82
CA LEU A 52 3.65 8.26 -2.99
C LEU A 52 2.89 7.14 -2.25
N CYS A 53 2.52 7.35 -0.98
CA CYS A 53 1.77 6.35 -0.20
C CYS A 53 0.43 6.00 -0.87
N LYS A 54 -0.25 7.00 -1.45
CA LYS A 54 -1.51 6.79 -2.17
C LYS A 54 -1.28 5.90 -3.38
N ASN A 55 -0.28 6.22 -4.18
CA ASN A 55 0.05 5.46 -5.38
C ASN A 55 0.48 4.02 -5.06
N LEU A 56 1.28 3.83 -4.00
CA LEU A 56 1.68 2.49 -3.53
C LEU A 56 0.48 1.66 -3.06
N THR A 57 -0.46 2.29 -2.35
CA THR A 57 -1.70 1.64 -1.89
C THR A 57 -2.57 1.24 -3.08
N LEU A 58 -2.78 2.15 -4.04
CA LEU A 58 -3.57 1.91 -5.24
C LEU A 58 -2.94 0.88 -6.19
N ALA A 59 -1.61 0.75 -6.18
CA ALA A 59 -0.87 -0.27 -6.92
C ALA A 59 -0.98 -1.67 -6.31
N GLY A 60 -1.54 -1.81 -5.10
CA GLY A 60 -1.73 -3.10 -4.43
C GLY A 60 -0.46 -3.64 -3.77
N ILE A 61 0.30 -2.77 -3.10
CA ILE A 61 1.47 -3.21 -2.33
C ILE A 61 1.06 -4.09 -1.14
N GLY A 62 1.86 -5.12 -0.84
CA GLY A 62 1.55 -6.07 0.22
C GLY A 62 1.50 -5.46 1.61
N ARG A 63 2.54 -4.69 1.96
CA ARG A 63 2.62 -4.01 3.26
C ARG A 63 3.24 -2.63 3.10
N LEU A 64 2.56 -1.63 3.65
CA LEU A 64 3.03 -0.26 3.73
C LEU A 64 3.12 0.14 5.21
N THR A 65 4.31 0.49 5.69
CA THR A 65 4.52 0.99 7.06
C THR A 65 4.87 2.46 7.00
N LEU A 66 4.07 3.26 7.67
CA LEU A 66 4.29 4.69 7.79
C LEU A 66 4.91 4.97 9.17
N THR A 67 5.97 5.78 9.21
CA THR A 67 6.60 6.20 10.46
C THR A 67 6.77 7.70 10.45
N ASP A 68 6.19 8.35 11.44
CA ASP A 68 6.39 9.77 11.74
C ASP A 68 6.64 9.90 13.24
N ASP A 69 7.59 10.75 13.63
CA ASP A 69 7.96 11.02 15.01
C ASP A 69 7.24 12.24 15.59
N ARG A 70 6.41 12.92 14.78
CA ARG A 70 5.72 14.16 15.14
C ARG A 70 4.22 13.98 15.22
N LEU A 71 3.58 14.82 16.02
CA LEU A 71 2.13 14.89 16.10
C LEU A 71 1.57 15.61 14.88
N VAL A 72 0.38 15.19 14.45
CA VAL A 72 -0.33 15.82 13.33
C VAL A 72 -0.75 17.23 13.72
N GLU A 73 -0.39 18.23 12.90
CA GLU A 73 -0.81 19.61 13.06
C GLU A 73 -2.02 19.93 12.15
N THR A 74 -2.78 20.97 12.47
CA THR A 74 -3.94 21.39 11.67
C THR A 74 -3.59 21.72 10.22
N ALA A 75 -2.36 22.17 9.96
CA ALA A 75 -1.85 22.42 8.61
C ALA A 75 -1.68 21.15 7.78
N ASP A 76 -1.41 20.01 8.44
CA ASP A 76 -1.20 18.73 7.76
C ASP A 76 -2.54 18.12 7.30
N LEU A 77 -3.66 18.44 7.98
CA LEU A 77 -5.01 17.97 7.64
C LEU A 77 -5.46 18.36 6.23
N ALA A 78 -4.94 19.47 5.69
CA ALA A 78 -5.25 19.92 4.33
C ALA A 78 -4.72 18.95 3.25
N TYR A 79 -3.70 18.18 3.59
CA TYR A 79 -3.03 17.27 2.66
C TYR A 79 -3.24 15.80 3.04
N LEU A 80 -3.36 15.52 4.34
CA LEU A 80 -3.31 14.19 4.93
C LEU A 80 -4.64 13.41 4.84
N TYR A 81 -4.89 12.78 3.68
CA TYR A 81 -6.09 11.95 3.47
C TYR A 81 -6.22 10.78 4.46
N CYS A 82 -5.12 10.30 5.05
CA CYS A 82 -5.14 9.15 5.97
C CYS A 82 -5.60 9.51 7.39
N CYS A 83 -5.72 10.81 7.73
CA CYS A 83 -6.11 11.28 9.06
C CYS A 83 -7.51 11.91 9.10
N LEU A 84 -8.34 11.66 8.08
CA LEU A 84 -9.74 12.09 8.03
C LEU A 84 -10.68 11.22 8.89
N GLY A 85 -10.15 10.28 9.66
CA GLY A 85 -10.90 9.54 10.68
C GLY A 85 -10.74 10.20 12.04
N ASP A 86 -11.84 10.34 12.78
CA ASP A 86 -11.84 10.89 14.14
C ASP A 86 -10.73 10.26 14.98
N ALA A 87 -9.95 11.10 15.64
CA ALA A 87 -8.73 10.75 16.38
C ALA A 87 -8.95 9.71 17.52
N ASP A 88 -10.20 9.29 17.76
CA ASP A 88 -10.62 8.45 18.86
C ASP A 88 -10.87 6.96 18.49
N THR A 89 -10.59 6.54 17.25
CA THR A 89 -10.97 5.18 16.77
C THR A 89 -9.80 4.27 16.36
N TRP A 90 -8.57 4.52 16.80
CA TRP A 90 -7.43 3.61 16.64
C TRP A 90 -6.82 3.20 17.98
#